data_AF-A0A8H2LIE5-F1
#
_entry.id   AF-A0A8H2LIE5-F1
#
_cell.length_a   1.000
_cell.length_b   1.000
_cell.length_c   1.000
_cell.angle_alpha   90.00
_cell.angle_beta   90.00
_cell.angle_gamma   90.00
#
_symmetry.space_group_name_H-M   'P 1'
#
loop_
_entity.id
_entity.type
_entity.pdbx_description
1 polymer ?
#
loop_
_entity_poly.entity_id
_entity_poly.type
_entity_poly.pdbx_seq_one_letter_code
_entity_poly.pdbx_strand_id
1 'polypeptide(L)'
;MSNLYRVNAIFMITVKTVEHIVIGIIGCLIVLNIVLNFNRTKNDTVNVILKNWAYNKYFFTTFFWGVLGGHFFLGSRLPLFGDNWWLPVVLLVVIVIIMIIIGKRLNPKYILKRRYQLILLLTGILYGHFIWSQRHLPNVDLPWF
;
A
#
# COMPACT_ATOMS: atom_id res chain seq x y z
N MET A 1 -28.71 -33.84 4.38
CA MET A 1 -27.86 -32.88 3.64
C MET A 1 -28.13 -31.44 4.09
N SER A 2 -27.80 -31.07 5.34
CA SER A 2 -28.12 -29.75 5.91
C SER A 2 -26.95 -29.06 6.62
N ASN A 3 -25.75 -29.66 6.63
CA ASN A 3 -24.57 -29.12 7.31
C ASN A 3 -23.55 -28.44 6.39
N LEU A 4 -23.71 -28.50 5.06
CA LEU A 4 -22.74 -27.89 4.11
C LEU A 4 -22.96 -26.40 3.88
N TYR A 5 -24.11 -25.82 4.26
CA TYR A 5 -24.36 -24.38 4.11
C TYR A 5 -23.95 -23.55 5.34
N ARG A 6 -23.64 -24.17 6.47
CA ARG A 6 -23.27 -23.45 7.71
C ARG A 6 -21.80 -23.04 7.77
N VAL A 7 -20.93 -23.61 6.92
CA VAL A 7 -19.48 -23.32 6.95
C VAL A 7 -19.10 -22.11 6.09
N ASN A 8 -20.00 -21.63 5.23
CA ASN A 8 -19.74 -20.46 4.36
C ASN A 8 -20.09 -19.10 4.99
N ALA A 9 -20.46 -19.08 6.28
CA ALA A 9 -20.70 -17.84 7.03
C ALA A 9 -19.42 -17.22 7.61
N ILE A 10 -18.24 -17.65 7.15
CA ILE A 10 -16.97 -17.07 7.56
C ILE A 10 -16.67 -15.91 6.59
N PHE A 11 -17.18 -14.73 6.94
CA PHE A 11 -16.73 -13.42 6.44
C PHE A 11 -16.84 -13.17 4.92
N MET A 12 -18.07 -12.99 4.40
CA MET A 12 -18.26 -12.23 3.15
C MET A 12 -18.15 -10.73 3.44
N ILE A 13 -16.92 -10.22 3.59
CA ILE A 13 -16.68 -8.78 3.46
C ILE A 13 -16.91 -8.42 1.99
N THR A 14 -17.95 -7.63 1.71
CA THR A 14 -18.21 -7.16 0.36
C THR A 14 -17.21 -6.05 0.00
N VAL A 15 -16.93 -5.87 -1.30
CA VAL A 15 -16.07 -4.77 -1.77
C VAL A 15 -16.58 -3.41 -1.28
N LYS A 16 -17.91 -3.23 -1.23
CA LYS A 16 -18.54 -2.04 -0.66
C LYS A 16 -18.19 -1.85 0.82
N THR A 17 -18.20 -2.92 1.61
CA THR A 17 -17.79 -2.85 3.02
C THR A 17 -16.34 -2.39 3.16
N VAL A 18 -15.42 -2.91 2.34
CA VAL A 18 -14.01 -2.48 2.33
C VAL A 18 -13.91 -0.99 1.98
N GLU A 19 -14.61 -0.56 0.93
CA GLU A 19 -14.63 0.83 0.49
C GLU A 19 -15.07 1.80 1.61
N HIS A 20 -16.19 1.49 2.30
CA HIS A 20 -16.68 2.33 3.40
C HIS A 20 -15.68 2.39 4.56
N ILE A 21 -15.03 1.27 4.89
CA ILE A 21 -13.99 1.22 5.93
C ILE A 21 -12.80 2.11 5.53
N VAL A 22 -12.31 1.99 4.29
CA VAL A 22 -11.17 2.79 3.80
C VAL A 22 -11.51 4.28 3.82
N ILE A 23 -12.67 4.67 3.30
CA ILE A 23 -13.14 6.06 3.30
C ILE A 23 -13.27 6.58 4.74
N GLY A 24 -13.86 5.78 5.64
CA GLY A 24 -14.01 6.14 7.05
C GLY A 24 -12.67 6.37 7.75
N ILE A 25 -11.68 5.51 7.50
CA ILE A 25 -10.33 5.67 8.06
C ILE A 25 -9.67 6.94 7.52
N ILE A 26 -9.71 7.17 6.20
CA ILE A 26 -9.13 8.38 5.58
C ILE A 26 -9.79 9.64 6.13
N GLY A 27 -11.13 9.66 6.19
CA GLY A 27 -11.88 10.78 6.75
C GLY A 27 -11.54 11.05 8.21
N CYS A 28 -11.45 10.00 9.03
CA CYS A 28 -11.03 10.11 10.43
C CYS A 28 -9.62 10.69 10.57
N LEU A 29 -8.66 10.22 9.76
CA LEU A 29 -7.30 10.76 9.76
C LEU A 29 -7.25 12.25 9.38
N ILE A 30 -8.06 12.68 8.42
CA ILE A 30 -8.17 14.09 8.02
C ILE A 30 -8.74 14.93 9.18
N VAL A 31 -9.86 14.50 9.77
CA VAL A 31 -10.48 15.21 10.91
C VAL A 31 -9.52 15.30 12.09
N LEU A 32 -8.86 14.19 12.44
CA LEU A 32 -7.88 14.16 13.51
C LEU A 32 -6.72 15.13 13.22
N ASN A 33 -6.23 15.17 11.98
CA ASN A 33 -5.17 16.10 11.59
C ASN A 33 -5.62 17.57 11.67
N ILE A 34 -6.87 17.88 11.33
CA ILE A 34 -7.46 19.21 11.49
C ILE A 34 -7.53 19.61 12.97
N VAL A 35 -8.06 18.73 13.83
CA VAL A 35 -8.15 18.98 15.29
C VAL A 35 -6.76 19.23 15.88
N LEU A 36 -5.78 18.38 15.54
CA LEU A 36 -4.42 18.53 16.04
C LEU A 36 -3.71 19.79 15.52
N ASN A 37 -4.09 20.30 14.35
CA ASN A 37 -3.56 21.55 13.83
C ASN A 37 -3.96 22.78 14.68
N PHE A 38 -5.05 22.69 15.44
CA PHE A 38 -5.45 23.74 16.40
C PHE A 38 -4.76 23.59 17.76
N ASN A 39 -4.00 22.51 17.98
CA ASN A 39 -3.26 22.32 19.22
C ASN A 39 -2.11 23.32 19.35
N ARG A 40 -1.78 23.72 20.58
CA ARG A 40 -0.66 24.65 20.85
C ARG A 40 0.71 24.00 20.65
N THR A 41 0.76 22.67 20.72
CA THR A 41 1.99 21.89 20.51
C THR A 41 2.36 21.92 19.03
N LYS A 42 3.47 22.60 18.71
CA LYS A 42 3.99 22.65 17.34
C LYS A 42 4.39 21.24 16.88
N ASN A 43 4.06 20.91 15.63
CA ASN A 43 4.47 19.68 14.94
C ASN A 43 3.89 18.37 15.51
N ASP A 44 2.83 18.45 16.33
CA ASP A 44 2.15 17.30 16.92
C ASP A 44 0.88 16.91 16.15
N THR A 45 1.05 16.69 14.85
CA THR A 45 -0.02 16.38 13.90
C THR A 45 0.22 15.03 13.24
N VAL A 46 -0.86 14.37 12.81
CA VAL A 46 -0.80 13.05 12.15
C VAL A 46 0.17 13.06 10.97
N ASN A 47 0.11 14.10 10.13
CA ASN A 47 0.99 14.22 8.96
C ASN A 47 2.48 14.32 9.32
N VAL A 48 2.84 15.00 10.41
CA VAL A 48 4.23 15.13 10.86
C VAL A 48 4.71 13.81 11.46
N ILE A 49 3.87 13.15 12.25
CA ILE A 49 4.19 11.83 12.83
C ILE A 49 4.41 10.81 11.71
N LEU A 50 3.52 10.73 10.73
CA LEU A 50 3.65 9.84 9.58
C LEU A 50 4.90 10.15 8.75
N LYS A 51 5.21 11.44 8.54
CA LYS A 51 6.46 11.86 7.90
C LYS A 51 7.67 11.34 8.70
N ASN A 52 7.72 11.56 10.01
CA ASN A 52 8.85 11.12 10.83
C ASN A 52 9.02 9.59 10.81
N TRP A 53 7.91 8.85 10.78
CA TRP A 53 7.92 7.40 10.63
C TRP A 53 8.49 6.97 9.28
N ALA A 54 8.05 7.59 8.19
CA ALA A 54 8.55 7.34 6.83
C ALA A 54 10.04 7.68 6.67
N TYR A 55 10.55 8.66 7.41
CA TYR A 55 11.98 9.01 7.39
C TYR A 55 12.85 8.17 8.33
N ASN A 56 12.27 7.30 9.15
CA ASN A 56 12.99 6.49 10.14
C ASN A 56 12.67 5.00 9.95
N LYS A 57 12.44 4.24 11.03
CA LYS A 57 12.16 2.79 11.05
C LYS A 57 11.03 2.30 10.14
N TYR A 58 10.14 3.19 9.67
CA TYR A 58 9.01 2.83 8.82
C TYR A 58 9.14 3.38 7.40
N PHE A 59 10.37 3.49 6.88
CA PHE A 59 10.64 3.92 5.50
C PHE A 59 9.98 3.08 4.42
N PHE A 60 9.53 1.85 4.74
CA PHE A 60 8.71 1.03 3.83
C PHE A 60 7.44 1.76 3.37
N THR A 61 6.92 2.69 4.18
CA THR A 61 5.73 3.47 3.83
C THR A 61 5.92 4.25 2.53
N THR A 62 7.09 4.82 2.28
CA THR A 62 7.40 5.53 1.02
C THR A 62 7.37 4.59 -0.19
N PHE A 63 7.96 3.41 -0.05
CA PHE A 63 7.90 2.37 -1.09
C PHE A 63 6.45 1.94 -1.35
N PHE A 64 5.71 1.65 -0.28
CA PHE A 64 4.31 1.23 -0.37
C PHE A 64 3.42 2.27 -1.06
N TRP A 65 3.59 3.56 -0.74
CA TRP A 65 2.91 4.64 -1.46
C TRP A 65 3.28 4.68 -2.94
N GLY A 66 4.54 4.41 -3.29
CA GLY A 66 4.96 4.23 -4.67
C GLY A 66 4.22 3.08 -5.35
N VAL A 67 4.14 1.92 -4.69
CA VAL A 67 3.42 0.73 -5.20
C VAL A 67 1.96 1.04 -5.46
N LEU A 68 1.25 1.64 -4.50
CA LEU A 68 -0.15 2.04 -4.69
C LEU A 68 -0.28 3.06 -5.84
N GLY A 69 0.64 4.02 -5.92
CA GLY A 69 0.71 4.99 -7.01
C GLY A 69 0.81 4.32 -8.38
N GLY A 70 1.75 3.38 -8.53
CA GLY A 70 1.96 2.60 -9.73
C GLY A 70 0.76 1.73 -10.09
N HIS A 71 0.21 1.02 -9.11
CA HIS A 71 -0.90 0.07 -9.26
C HIS A 71 -2.20 0.77 -9.71
N PHE A 72 -2.58 1.85 -9.01
CA PHE A 72 -3.85 2.54 -9.21
C PHE A 72 -3.83 3.54 -10.37
N PHE A 73 -2.77 4.34 -10.49
CA PHE A 73 -2.76 5.47 -11.42
C PHE A 73 -1.95 5.22 -12.69
N LEU A 74 -0.96 4.33 -12.63
CA LEU A 74 -0.06 4.08 -13.74
C LEU A 74 -0.14 2.65 -14.27
N GLY A 75 -1.14 1.84 -13.93
CA GLY A 75 -1.13 0.41 -14.30
C GLY A 75 -0.76 0.09 -15.77
N SER A 76 0.16 -0.86 -15.97
CA SER A 76 0.48 -1.45 -17.28
C SER A 76 -0.63 -2.39 -17.77
N ARG A 77 -0.81 -2.46 -19.10
CA ARG A 77 -1.72 -3.41 -19.77
C ARG A 77 -1.23 -4.85 -19.79
N LEU A 78 0.09 -5.03 -19.65
CA LEU A 78 0.77 -6.32 -19.67
C LEU A 78 1.58 -6.45 -18.38
N PRO A 79 0.97 -6.86 -17.26
CA PRO A 79 1.71 -7.09 -16.02
C PRO A 79 2.58 -8.35 -16.15
N LEU A 80 3.74 -8.33 -15.48
CA LEU A 80 4.73 -9.41 -15.55
C LEU A 80 4.19 -10.79 -15.12
N PHE A 81 3.19 -10.82 -14.23
CA PHE A 81 2.67 -12.06 -13.65
C PHE A 81 1.29 -12.48 -14.20
N GLY A 82 0.74 -11.77 -15.19
CA GLY A 82 -0.50 -12.14 -15.89
C GLY A 82 -1.63 -12.56 -14.94
N ASP A 83 -2.14 -13.77 -15.14
CA ASP A 83 -3.27 -14.34 -14.38
C ASP A 83 -2.97 -14.66 -12.90
N ASN A 84 -1.69 -14.67 -12.50
CA ASN A 84 -1.30 -14.92 -11.10
C ASN A 84 -1.48 -13.67 -10.22
N TRP A 85 -2.71 -13.15 -10.14
CA TRP A 85 -3.05 -11.89 -9.46
C TRP A 85 -2.64 -11.83 -7.98
N TRP A 86 -2.56 -12.97 -7.30
CA TRP A 86 -2.21 -13.06 -5.89
C TRP A 86 -0.71 -13.01 -5.63
N LEU A 87 0.12 -13.42 -6.60
CA LEU A 87 1.56 -13.56 -6.43
C LEU A 87 2.27 -12.20 -6.22
N PRO A 88 1.95 -11.13 -6.99
CA PRO A 88 2.44 -9.79 -6.71
C PRO A 88 2.09 -9.31 -5.29
N VAL A 89 0.91 -9.63 -4.79
CA VAL A 89 0.49 -9.22 -3.44
C VAL A 89 1.33 -9.94 -2.37
N VAL A 90 1.55 -11.25 -2.51
CA VAL A 90 2.40 -12.01 -1.59
C VAL A 90 3.84 -11.50 -1.62
N LEU A 91 4.39 -11.23 -2.81
CA LEU A 91 5.73 -10.69 -2.96
C LEU A 91 5.87 -9.30 -2.30
N LEU A 92 4.86 -8.43 -2.46
CA LEU A 92 4.81 -7.13 -1.79
C LEU A 92 4.84 -7.28 -0.26
N VAL A 93 4.05 -8.20 0.29
CA VAL A 93 4.03 -8.48 1.74
C VAL A 93 5.41 -8.93 2.22
N VAL A 94 6.06 -9.84 1.50
CA VAL A 94 7.42 -10.30 1.83
C VAL A 94 8.43 -9.15 1.82
N ILE A 95 8.42 -8.31 0.77
CA ILE A 95 9.30 -7.14 0.67
C ILE A 95 9.08 -6.19 1.86
N VAL A 96 7.81 -5.88 2.17
CA VAL A 96 7.46 -4.99 3.29
C VAL A 96 7.93 -5.57 4.63
N ILE A 97 7.74 -6.86 4.88
CA ILE A 97 8.23 -7.53 6.10
C ILE A 97 9.75 -7.40 6.21
N ILE A 98 10.49 -7.66 5.13
CA ILE A 98 11.95 -7.50 5.10
C ILE A 98 12.34 -6.05 5.44
N MET A 99 11.69 -5.06 4.84
CA MET A 99 11.97 -3.65 5.11
C MET A 99 11.64 -3.26 6.56
N ILE A 100 10.57 -3.79 7.15
CA ILE A 100 10.25 -3.59 8.57
C ILE A 100 11.33 -4.20 9.47
N ILE A 101 11.81 -5.40 9.17
CA ILE A 101 12.89 -6.04 9.93
C ILE A 101 14.18 -5.20 9.85
N ILE A 102 14.54 -4.72 8.65
CA ILE A 102 15.67 -3.81 8.47
C ILE A 102 15.46 -2.53 9.27
N GLY A 103 14.29 -1.90 9.16
CA GLY A 103 13.95 -0.66 9.86
C GLY A 103 14.01 -0.79 11.38
N LYS A 104 13.62 -1.95 11.94
CA LYS A 104 13.75 -2.24 13.38
C LYS A 104 15.19 -2.40 13.86
N ARG A 105 16.11 -2.79 12.96
CA ARG A 105 17.55 -2.94 13.27
C ARG A 105 18.32 -1.63 13.14
N LEU A 106 17.75 -0.61 12.48
CA LEU A 106 18.36 0.70 12.38
C LEU A 106 18.34 1.42 13.73
N ASN A 107 19.33 2.28 13.95
CA ASN A 107 19.35 3.16 15.11
C ASN A 107 18.06 4.01 15.14
N PRO A 108 17.34 4.14 16.27
CA PRO A 108 16.14 4.96 16.36
C PRO A 108 16.34 6.44 16.00
N LYS A 109 17.57 6.94 16.02
CA LYS A 109 17.92 8.30 15.58
C LYS A 109 18.31 8.38 14.10
N TYR A 110 18.31 7.27 13.38
CA TYR A 110 18.63 7.23 11.97
C TYR A 110 17.55 7.94 11.15
N ILE A 111 17.99 8.84 10.29
CA ILE A 111 17.12 9.57 9.36
C ILE A 111 17.53 9.19 7.95
N LEU A 112 16.62 8.56 7.21
CA LEU A 112 16.85 8.14 5.84
C LEU A 112 17.02 9.37 4.95
N LYS A 113 18.15 9.44 4.24
CA LYS A 113 18.44 10.57 3.33
C LYS A 113 17.39 10.66 2.23
N ARG A 114 17.06 11.89 1.82
CA ARG A 114 16.06 12.19 0.77
C ARG A 114 16.26 11.41 -0.53
N ARG A 115 17.51 11.20 -0.94
CA ARG A 115 17.83 10.39 -2.14
C ARG A 115 17.30 8.97 -2.05
N TYR A 116 17.38 8.34 -0.88
CA TYR A 116 16.87 6.97 -0.70
C TYR A 116 15.33 6.96 -0.64
N GLN A 117 14.70 8.01 -0.12
CA GLN A 117 13.24 8.17 -0.21
C GLN A 117 12.76 8.22 -1.66
N LEU A 118 13.47 8.97 -2.51
CA LEU A 118 13.17 9.04 -3.94
C LEU A 118 13.36 7.68 -4.61
N ILE A 119 14.46 6.98 -4.31
CA ILE A 119 14.69 5.63 -4.84
C ILE A 119 13.57 4.68 -4.42
N LEU A 120 13.18 4.67 -3.14
CA LEU A 120 12.08 3.84 -2.63
C LEU A 120 10.76 4.16 -3.31
N LEU A 121 10.45 5.45 -3.51
CA LEU A 121 9.24 5.87 -4.19
C LEU A 121 9.23 5.38 -5.64
N LEU A 122 10.33 5.60 -6.37
CA LEU A 122 10.46 5.20 -7.77
C LEU A 122 10.41 3.69 -7.94
N THR A 123 11.12 2.92 -7.12
CA THR A 123 11.06 1.45 -7.18
C THR A 123 9.68 0.93 -6.80
N GLY A 124 8.99 1.57 -5.86
CA GLY A 124 7.59 1.29 -5.57
C GLY A 124 6.69 1.54 -6.77
N ILE A 125 6.82 2.69 -7.43
CA ILE A 125 6.06 3.02 -8.64
C ILE A 125 6.29 1.97 -9.73
N LEU A 126 7.55 1.60 -10.00
CA LEU A 126 7.87 0.58 -11.00
C LEU A 126 7.25 -0.77 -10.63
N TYR A 127 7.26 -1.14 -9.35
CA TYR A 127 6.61 -2.36 -8.88
C TYR A 127 5.10 -2.33 -9.10
N GLY A 128 4.41 -1.26 -8.69
CA GLY A 128 2.97 -1.12 -8.94
C GLY A 128 2.64 -1.03 -10.44
N HIS A 129 3.49 -0.42 -11.25
CA HIS A 129 3.26 -0.29 -12.68
C HIS A 129 3.41 -1.63 -13.41
N PHE A 130 4.51 -2.36 -13.18
CA PHE A 130 4.89 -3.54 -13.97
C PHE A 130 4.52 -4.89 -13.32
N ILE A 131 4.59 -4.97 -11.99
CA ILE A 131 4.43 -6.24 -11.26
C ILE A 131 2.99 -6.42 -10.77
N TRP A 132 2.42 -5.38 -10.16
CA TRP A 132 1.07 -5.38 -9.64
C TRP A 132 0.27 -4.24 -10.26
N SER A 133 -0.04 -4.32 -11.55
CA SER A 133 -0.90 -3.33 -12.22
C SER A 133 -2.38 -3.57 -11.89
N GLN A 134 -3.25 -2.56 -11.92
CA GLN A 134 -4.71 -2.78 -11.93
C GLN A 134 -5.29 -2.79 -13.36
N ARG A 135 -4.61 -2.15 -14.32
CA ARG A 135 -5.08 -1.96 -15.70
C ARG A 135 -4.82 -3.20 -16.55
N HIS A 136 -5.36 -4.34 -16.18
CA HIS A 136 -5.28 -5.54 -17.01
C HIS A 136 -6.20 -5.34 -18.20
N LEU A 137 -5.72 -5.61 -19.42
CA LEU A 137 -6.66 -5.92 -20.49
C LEU A 137 -7.45 -7.15 -20.02
N PRO A 138 -8.79 -7.21 -20.18
CA PRO A 138 -9.45 -8.51 -20.16
C PRO A 138 -8.72 -9.37 -21.19
N ASN A 139 -8.52 -10.67 -20.93
CA ASN A 139 -7.96 -11.59 -21.92
C ASN A 139 -8.80 -11.47 -23.20
N VAL A 140 -8.36 -10.60 -24.10
CA VAL A 140 -8.86 -10.53 -25.46
C VAL A 140 -7.99 -11.55 -26.14
N ASP A 141 -8.58 -12.72 -26.39
CA ASP A 141 -8.10 -13.63 -27.43
C ASP A 141 -8.01 -12.79 -28.71
N LEU A 142 -6.86 -12.17 -28.94
CA LEU A 142 -6.55 -11.48 -30.19
C LEU A 142 -5.96 -12.54 -31.11
N PRO A 143 -6.65 -12.95 -32.19
CA PRO A 143 -6.24 -14.08 -33.02
C PRO A 143 -4.99 -13.84 -33.89
N TRP A 144 -4.17 -12.82 -33.62
CA TRP A 144 -3.14 -12.37 -34.56
C TRP A 144 -1.93 -11.66 -33.95
N PHE A 145 -1.40 -12.17 -32.83
CA PHE A 145 0.03 -12.11 -32.54
C PHE A 145 0.53 -13.44 -32.02
#